data_AF-A0A8D8AXP2-F1
#
_entry.id   AF-A0A8D8AXP2-F1
#
_cell.length_a   1.000
_cell.length_b   1.000
_cell.length_c   1.000
_cell.angle_alpha   90.00
_cell.angle_beta   90.00
_cell.angle_gamma   90.00
#
_symmetry.space_group_name_H-M   'P 1'
#
loop_
_entity.id
_entity.type
_entity.pdbx_description
1 polymer ?
#
loop_
_entity_poly.entity_id
_entity_poly.type
_entity_poly.pdbx_seq_one_letter_code
_entity_poly.pdbx_strand_id
1 'polypeptide(L)'
;MPGLTLKLKTKTGQQHIVSNLDKDGTTVGALKQKITELTAIPGAGLHAVLGFPPFKQLDFSRDEAPIASIGISNGDTLIVEEKQLSQAERDQLEAAKRLEQDEKLAKELAAQEGGDSGAG
;
A
#
# COMPACT_ATOMS: atom_id res chain seq x y z
N MET A 1 15.47 -14.86 15.46
CA MET A 1 14.93 -14.72 14.08
C MET A 1 15.63 -13.52 13.46
N PRO A 2 16.20 -13.63 12.25
CA PRO A 2 16.98 -12.55 11.66
C PRO A 2 16.04 -11.40 11.27
N GLY A 3 16.10 -10.31 12.04
CA GLY A 3 15.41 -9.08 11.70
C GLY A 3 16.01 -8.48 10.42
N LEU A 4 15.14 -8.17 9.46
CA LEU A 4 15.50 -7.52 8.22
C LEU A 4 15.71 -6.02 8.47
N THR A 5 16.77 -5.47 7.89
CA THR A 5 17.11 -4.05 7.95
C THR A 5 17.05 -3.47 6.55
N LEU A 6 16.33 -2.36 6.41
CA LEU A 6 16.14 -1.62 5.18
C LEU A 6 16.59 -0.18 5.36
N LYS A 7 17.29 0.36 4.38
CA LYS A 7 17.61 1.78 4.31
C LYS A 7 16.59 2.46 3.42
N LEU A 8 15.67 3.20 4.00
CA LEU A 8 14.77 4.07 3.28
C LEU A 8 15.46 5.40 2.99
N LYS A 9 15.40 5.85 1.74
CA LYS A 9 15.98 7.12 1.32
C LYS A 9 14.95 7.90 0.54
N THR A 10 14.67 9.13 0.96
CA THR A 10 13.72 10.01 0.29
C THR A 10 14.45 10.88 -0.74
N LYS A 11 13.71 11.33 -1.76
CA LYS A 11 14.22 12.30 -2.75
C LYS A 11 14.57 13.67 -2.15
N THR A 12 14.01 13.99 -0.98
CA THR A 12 14.34 15.19 -0.19
C THR A 12 15.69 15.07 0.54
N GLY A 13 16.36 13.92 0.44
CA GLY A 13 17.68 13.67 1.03
C GLY A 13 17.64 13.04 2.42
N GLN A 14 16.45 12.84 3.00
CA GLN A 14 16.28 12.20 4.31
C GLN A 14 16.47 10.69 4.18
N GLN A 15 17.25 10.09 5.07
CA GLN A 15 17.47 8.65 5.12
C GLN A 15 16.98 8.10 6.47
N HIS A 16 16.11 7.11 6.42
CA HIS A 16 15.59 6.40 7.58
C HIS A 16 16.04 4.94 7.51
N ILE A 17 16.44 4.38 8.64
CA ILE A 17 16.81 2.97 8.70
C ILE A 17 15.68 2.24 9.42
N VAL A 18 15.03 1.32 8.70
CA VAL A 18 13.98 0.47 9.25
C VAL A 18 14.59 -0.89 9.54
N SER A 19 15.01 -1.08 10.79
CA SER A 19 15.54 -2.33 11.31
C SER A 19 14.45 -3.14 12.01
N ASN A 20 14.74 -4.42 12.27
CA ASN A 20 13.86 -5.33 13.00
C ASN A 20 12.53 -5.61 12.27
N LEU A 21 12.55 -5.64 10.93
CA LEU A 21 11.40 -6.07 10.14
C LEU A 21 11.37 -7.58 10.05
N ASP A 22 10.18 -8.16 10.15
CA ASP A 22 10.00 -9.59 9.96
C ASP A 22 9.88 -9.90 8.47
N LYS A 23 10.80 -10.67 7.90
CA LYS A 23 10.83 -10.97 6.46
C LYS A 23 9.55 -11.67 5.97
N ASP A 24 9.05 -12.61 6.77
CA ASP A 24 7.98 -13.53 6.40
C ASP A 24 6.62 -13.04 6.91
N GLY A 25 6.60 -12.30 8.03
CA GLY A 25 5.40 -11.72 8.63
C GLY A 25 5.13 -10.25 8.28
N THR A 26 6.13 -9.49 7.81
CA THR A 26 5.89 -8.10 7.39
C THR A 26 5.36 -8.07 5.96
N THR A 27 4.14 -7.57 5.83
CA THR A 27 3.52 -7.33 4.54
C THR A 27 3.91 -5.98 3.96
N VAL A 28 3.68 -5.83 2.67
CA VAL A 28 3.87 -4.58 1.95
C VAL A 28 3.05 -3.45 2.54
N GLY A 29 1.80 -3.71 2.95
CA GLY A 29 0.94 -2.70 3.58
C GLY A 29 1.55 -2.14 4.88
N ALA A 30 2.10 -3.03 5.73
CA ALA A 30 2.76 -2.64 6.97
C ALA A 30 4.03 -1.81 6.71
N LEU A 31 4.81 -2.17 5.68
CA LEU A 31 5.95 -1.37 5.25
C LEU A 31 5.50 0.00 4.75
N LYS A 32 4.48 0.07 3.88
CA LYS A 32 3.87 1.31 3.38
C LYS A 32 3.47 2.25 4.51
N GLN A 33 2.78 1.74 5.54
CA GLN A 33 2.41 2.55 6.70
C GLN A 33 3.63 3.13 7.40
N LYS A 34 4.65 2.31 7.70
CA LYS A 34 5.91 2.79 8.27
C LYS A 34 6.59 3.85 7.41
N ILE A 35 6.60 3.65 6.09
CA ILE A 35 7.17 4.63 5.15
C ILE A 35 6.39 5.94 5.22
N THR A 36 5.06 5.90 5.20
CA THR A 36 4.20 7.08 5.33
C THR A 36 4.41 7.77 6.68
N GLU A 37 4.53 7.03 7.78
CA GLU A 37 4.82 7.60 9.11
C GLU A 37 6.19 8.27 9.18
N LEU A 38 7.22 7.67 8.56
CA LEU A 38 8.59 8.20 8.59
C LEU A 38 8.82 9.36 7.63
N THR A 39 8.20 9.31 6.45
CA THR A 39 8.48 10.23 5.33
C THR A 39 7.37 11.25 5.10
N ALA A 40 6.23 11.10 5.80
CA ALA A 40 5.00 11.85 5.60
C ALA A 40 4.40 11.73 4.17
N ILE A 41 4.87 10.78 3.34
CA ILE A 41 4.37 10.59 1.97
C ILE A 41 3.12 9.71 1.99
N PRO A 42 1.97 10.17 1.46
CA PRO A 42 0.75 9.38 1.43
C PRO A 42 0.90 8.18 0.48
N GLY A 43 0.49 6.99 0.94
CA GLY A 43 0.61 5.73 0.20
C GLY A 43 -0.03 5.73 -1.19
N ALA A 44 -0.97 6.63 -1.47
CA ALA A 44 -1.56 6.82 -2.79
C ALA A 44 -0.55 7.31 -3.84
N GLY A 45 0.40 8.18 -3.49
CA GLY A 45 1.42 8.73 -4.42
C GLY A 45 2.82 8.19 -4.16
N LEU A 46 2.96 7.16 -3.32
CA LEU A 46 4.25 6.63 -2.91
C LEU A 46 4.85 5.78 -4.03
N HIS A 47 5.91 6.27 -4.65
CA HIS A 47 6.71 5.49 -5.58
C HIS A 47 7.99 5.03 -4.88
N ALA A 48 8.31 3.74 -4.91
CA ALA A 48 9.59 3.26 -4.42
C ALA A 48 10.36 2.45 -5.45
N VAL A 49 11.66 2.62 -5.41
CA VAL A 49 12.62 1.91 -6.24
C VAL A 49 13.72 1.32 -5.39
N LEU A 50 14.14 0.12 -5.75
CA LEU A 50 15.14 -0.66 -5.04
C LEU A 50 16.51 -0.44 -5.69
N GLY A 51 17.53 -0.19 -4.85
CA GLY A 51 18.92 -0.05 -5.25
C GLY A 51 19.39 1.35 -5.63
N PHE A 52 20.72 1.47 -5.79
CA PHE A 52 21.39 2.69 -6.23
C PHE A 52 22.54 2.33 -7.19
N PRO A 53 22.40 2.52 -8.52
CA PRO A 53 21.30 3.13 -9.28
C PRO A 53 19.98 2.33 -9.21
N PRO A 54 18.81 2.98 -9.39
CA PRO A 54 17.52 2.31 -9.24
C PRO A 54 17.37 1.24 -10.31
N PHE A 55 17.44 -0.04 -9.90
CA PHE A 55 17.44 -1.16 -10.82
C PHE A 55 16.07 -1.85 -10.92
N LYS A 56 15.19 -1.63 -9.93
CA LYS A 56 13.87 -2.27 -9.90
C LYS A 56 12.85 -1.38 -9.21
N GLN A 57 11.75 -1.10 -9.92
CA GLN A 57 10.58 -0.48 -9.31
C GLN A 57 9.90 -1.48 -8.37
N LEU A 58 9.58 -1.04 -7.16
CA LEU A 58 8.81 -1.84 -6.23
C LEU A 58 7.33 -1.66 -6.52
N ASP A 59 6.66 -2.75 -6.85
CA ASP A 59 5.22 -2.76 -6.91
C ASP A 59 4.64 -2.86 -5.50
N PHE A 60 4.06 -1.76 -5.03
CA PHE A 60 3.31 -1.74 -3.79
C PHE A 60 1.82 -1.99 -3.98
N SER A 61 1.37 -2.42 -5.17
CA SER A 61 -0.04 -2.71 -5.42
C SER A 61 -0.53 -3.95 -4.65
N ARG A 62 0.39 -4.75 -4.10
CA ARG A 62 0.10 -5.98 -3.38
C ARG A 62 0.32 -5.83 -1.88
N ASP A 63 -0.56 -5.12 -1.19
CA ASP A 63 -0.42 -4.84 0.25
C ASP A 63 -0.38 -6.11 1.11
N GLU A 64 -0.98 -7.21 0.66
CA GLU A 64 -1.02 -8.51 1.36
C GLU A 64 0.24 -9.38 1.14
N ALA A 65 1.06 -9.05 0.13
CA ALA A 65 2.26 -9.83 -0.15
C ALA A 65 3.35 -9.55 0.92
N PRO A 66 4.20 -10.54 1.24
CA PRO A 66 5.34 -10.32 2.11
C PRO A 66 6.42 -9.51 1.38
N ILE A 67 7.16 -8.68 2.13
CA ILE A 67 8.21 -7.80 1.58
C ILE A 67 9.31 -8.57 0.83
N ALA A 68 9.59 -9.82 1.22
CA ALA A 68 10.53 -10.67 0.49
C ALA A 68 10.04 -11.07 -0.92
N SER A 69 8.72 -11.21 -1.11
CA SER A 69 8.15 -11.62 -2.40
C SER A 69 8.27 -10.54 -3.48
N ILE A 70 8.42 -9.28 -3.07
CA ILE A 70 8.63 -8.15 -3.99
C ILE A 70 10.11 -7.84 -4.24
N GLY A 71 11.00 -8.70 -3.73
CA GLY A 71 12.44 -8.61 -3.98
C GLY A 71 13.21 -7.75 -2.98
N ILE A 72 12.63 -7.45 -1.81
CA ILE A 72 13.34 -6.77 -0.74
C ILE A 72 14.21 -7.77 0.05
N SER A 73 15.48 -7.43 0.24
CA SER A 73 16.45 -8.22 1.00
C SER A 73 17.02 -7.45 2.19
N ASN A 74 17.73 -8.14 3.08
CA ASN A 74 18.39 -7.51 4.22
C ASN A 74 19.58 -6.65 3.77
N GLY A 75 19.64 -5.41 4.26
CA GLY A 75 20.66 -4.42 3.90
C GLY A 75 20.33 -3.61 2.65
N ASP A 76 19.15 -3.83 2.06
CA ASP A 76 18.76 -3.16 0.83
C ASP A 76 18.45 -1.67 1.05
N THR A 77 18.59 -0.89 -0.02
CA THR A 77 18.30 0.55 -0.03
C THR A 77 17.09 0.81 -0.90
N LEU A 78 16.01 1.24 -0.25
CA LEU A 78 14.75 1.59 -0.87
C LEU A 78 14.66 3.11 -1.00
N ILE A 79 14.63 3.59 -2.23
CA ILE A 79 14.47 5.01 -2.51
C ILE A 79 12.99 5.28 -2.72
N VAL A 80 12.41 6.18 -1.93
CA VAL A 80 11.01 6.57 -2.01
C VAL A 80 10.87 8.00 -2.53
N GLU A 81 9.92 8.21 -3.44
CA GLU A 81 9.53 9.53 -3.90
C GLU A 81 8.01 9.69 -3.81
N GLU A 82 7.59 10.91 -3.49
CA GLU A 82 6.22 11.33 -3.69
C GLU A 82 6.05 11.64 -5.17
N LYS A 83 5.40 10.74 -5.89
CA LYS A 83 4.90 11.05 -7.21
C LYS A 83 3.54 11.70 -7.00
N GLN A 84 3.40 12.97 -7.40
CA GLN A 84 2.08 13.56 -7.47
C GLN A 84 1.27 12.76 -8.48
N LEU A 85 0.41 11.87 -7.99
CA LEU A 85 -0.67 11.34 -8.80
C LEU A 85 -1.45 12.56 -9.29
N SER A 86 -1.57 12.66 -10.61
CA SER A 86 -2.39 13.70 -11.22
C SER A 86 -3.81 13.60 -10.64
N GLN A 87 -4.51 14.73 -10.47
CA GLN A 87 -5.87 14.76 -9.95
C GLN A 87 -6.78 13.72 -10.64
N ALA A 88 -6.58 13.49 -11.93
CA ALA A 88 -7.29 12.47 -12.71
C ALA A 88 -7.13 11.03 -12.17
N GLU A 89 -5.94 10.62 -11.73
CA GLU A 89 -5.74 9.26 -11.19
C GLU A 89 -6.29 9.12 -9.77
N ARG A 90 -6.20 10.19 -8.96
CA ARG A 90 -6.86 10.23 -7.64
C ARG A 90 -8.37 10.12 -7.77
N ASP A 91 -8.96 10.88 -8.68
CA ASP A 91 -10.39 10.89 -8.95
C ASP A 91 -10.88 9.53 -9.49
N GLN A 92 -10.10 8.91 -10.39
CA GLN A 92 -10.38 7.56 -10.89
C GLN A 92 -10.34 6.49 -9.78
N LEU A 93 -9.37 6.56 -8.86
CA LEU A 93 -9.27 5.63 -7.76
C LEU A 93 -10.43 5.79 -6.76
N GLU A 94 -10.82 7.04 -6.49
CA GLU A 94 -11.96 7.35 -5.61
C GLU A 94 -13.29 6.95 -6.24
N ALA A 95 -13.46 7.19 -7.55
CA ALA A 95 -14.62 6.77 -8.32
C ALA A 95 -14.75 5.24 -8.35
N ALA A 96 -13.65 4.51 -8.54
CA ALA A 96 -13.64 3.05 -8.48
C ALA A 96 -14.06 2.54 -7.09
N LYS A 97 -13.55 3.16 -6.02
CA LYS A 97 -13.89 2.78 -4.64
C LYS A 97 -15.34 3.10 -4.26
N ARG A 98 -15.92 4.17 -4.83
CA ARG A 98 -17.34 4.54 -4.68
C ARG A 98 -18.26 3.55 -5.37
N LEU A 99 -17.92 3.15 -6.60
CA LEU A 99 -18.73 2.21 -7.37
C LEU A 99 -18.83 0.84 -6.67
N GLU A 100 -17.72 0.39 -6.08
CA GLU A 100 -17.67 -0.86 -5.33
C GLU A 100 -18.49 -0.81 -4.01
N GLN A 101 -18.57 0.37 -3.36
CA GLN A 101 -19.45 0.57 -2.20
C GLN A 101 -20.94 0.57 -2.58
N ASP A 102 -21.29 1.20 -3.70
CA ASP A 102 -22.68 1.30 -4.16
C ASP A 102 -23.25 -0.08 -4.53
N GLU A 103 -22.45 -0.93 -5.19
CA GLU A 103 -22.85 -2.31 -5.54
C GLU A 103 -23.09 -3.17 -4.28
N LYS A 104 -22.29 -2.97 -3.22
CA LYS A 104 -22.47 -3.69 -1.95
C LYS A 104 -23.75 -3.27 -1.22
N LEU A 105 -24.07 -1.97 -1.24
CA LEU A 105 -25.29 -1.43 -0.61
C LEU A 105 -26.56 -1.92 -1.31
N ALA A 106 -26.56 -1.95 -2.64
CA ALA A 106 -27.68 -2.44 -3.44
C ALA A 106 -27.99 -3.93 -3.18
N LYS A 107 -26.93 -4.73 -2.97
CA LYS A 107 -27.05 -6.17 -2.69
C LYS A 107 -27.60 -6.46 -1.29
N GLU A 108 -27.35 -5.59 -0.30
CA GLU A 108 -27.98 -5.68 1.03
C GLU A 108 -29.46 -5.26 1.00
N LEU A 109 -29.83 -4.21 0.25
CA LEU A 109 -31.22 -3.78 0.11
C LEU A 109 -32.10 -4.86 -0.55
N ALA A 110 -31.62 -5.47 -1.63
CA ALA A 110 -32.32 -6.55 -2.32
C ALA A 110 -32.47 -7.83 -1.47
N ALA A 111 -31.59 -8.04 -0.49
CA ALA A 111 -31.68 -9.17 0.45
C ALA A 111 -32.67 -8.93 1.59
N GLN A 112 -33.08 -7.67 1.84
CA GLN A 112 -34.01 -7.31 2.92
C GLN A 112 -35.48 -7.19 2.47
N GLU A 113 -35.76 -7.13 1.16
CA GLU A 113 -37.12 -7.07 0.59
C GLU A 113 -37.80 -8.45 0.37
N GLY A 114 -37.19 -9.55 0.81
CA GLY A 114 -37.78 -10.90 0.75
C GLY A 114 -38.68 -11.28 1.95
N GLY A 115 -39.03 -10.33 2.81
CA GLY A 115 -39.69 -10.57 4.09
C GLY A 115 -41.07 -9.91 4.26
N ASP A 116 -41.81 -9.62 3.18
CA ASP A 116 -43.25 -9.32 3.28
C ASP A 116 -44.04 -10.53 2.77
N SER A 117 -44.45 -11.39 3.71
CA SER A 117 -45.42 -12.45 3.46
C SER A 117 -46.25 -12.69 4.71
N GLY A 118 -47.24 -11.81 4.90
CA GLY A 118 -48.61 -12.23 5.23
C GLY A 118 -49.03 -12.47 6.69
N ALA A 119 -50.31 -12.18 6.89
CA ALA A 119 -51.22 -12.50 8.01
C ALA A 119 -51.19 -11.51 9.20
N GLY A 120 -52.30 -10.90 9.59
CA GLY A 120 -53.72 -11.00 9.21
C GLY A 120 -54.54 -10.10 10.12
#